data_AF-A0A1L6R6M2-F1
#
_entry.id   AF-A0A1L6R6M2-F1
#
_cell.length_a   1.000
_cell.length_b   1.000
_cell.length_c   1.000
_cell.angle_alpha   90.00
_cell.angle_beta   90.00
_cell.angle_gamma   90.00
#
_symmetry.space_group_name_H-M   'P 1'
#
loop_
_entity.id
_entity.type
_entity.pdbx_description
1 polymer ?
#
loop_
_entity_poly.entity_id
_entity_poly.type
_entity_poly.pdbx_seq_one_letter_code
_entity_poly.pdbx_strand_id
1 'polypeptide(L)' 'MKKISTKVKIIGIVSIFIWIIGSYLIYNGTNGKGVSIATGVIIIAGLYSQISKDQKENSEL' A
#
# COMPACT_ATOMS: atom_id res chain seq x y z
N MET A 1 12.05 -17.76 -6.17
CA MET A 1 11.38 -16.45 -5.95
C MET A 1 9.89 -16.63 -6.23
N LYS A 2 9.02 -16.48 -5.23
CA LYS A 2 7.56 -16.57 -5.44
C LYS A 2 7.11 -15.43 -6.38
N LYS A 3 6.39 -15.76 -7.45
CA LYS A 3 5.85 -14.75 -8.39
C LYS A 3 4.81 -13.91 -7.66
N ILE A 4 5.18 -12.69 -7.29
CA ILE A 4 4.21 -11.67 -6.83
C ILE A 4 3.28 -11.37 -8.01
N SER A 5 1.97 -11.43 -7.80
CA SER A 5 0.99 -11.14 -8.84
C SER A 5 1.19 -9.74 -9.39
N THR A 6 1.13 -9.64 -10.72
CA THR A 6 1.18 -8.36 -11.44
C THR A 6 0.07 -7.41 -10.94
N LYS A 7 -1.07 -7.95 -10.50
CA LYS A 7 -2.17 -7.16 -9.92
C LYS A 7 -1.75 -6.48 -8.62
N VAL A 8 -1.14 -7.22 -7.69
CA VAL A 8 -0.66 -6.67 -6.40
C VAL A 8 0.43 -5.62 -6.61
N LYS A 9 1.33 -5.83 -7.59
CA LYS A 9 2.32 -4.82 -7.99
C LYS A 9 1.67 -3.52 -8.46
N ILE A 10 0.69 -3.61 -9.37
CA ILE A 10 -0.02 -2.43 -9.90
C ILE A 10 -0.76 -1.70 -8.78
N ILE A 11 -1.53 -2.43 -7.95
CA ILE A 11 -2.27 -1.84 -6.83
C ILE A 11 -1.31 -1.14 -5.85
N GLY A 12 -0.18 -1.76 -5.53
CA GLY A 12 0.83 -1.15 -4.66
C GLY A 12 1.39 0.15 -5.21
N ILE A 13 1.76 0.16 -6.49
CA ILE A 13 2.29 1.35 -7.15
C ILE A 13 1.26 2.48 -7.15
N VAL A 14 0.02 2.20 -7.58
CA VAL A 14 -1.07 3.19 -7.63
C VAL A 14 -1.37 3.74 -6.22
N SER A 15 -1.41 2.87 -5.21
CA SER A 15 -1.69 3.28 -3.82
C SER A 15 -0.61 4.22 -3.28
N ILE A 16 0.66 3.95 -3.58
CA ILE A 16 1.78 4.81 -3.17
C ILE A 16 1.70 6.18 -3.87
N PHE A 17 1.37 6.22 -5.16
CA PHE A 17 1.21 7.49 -5.88
C PHE A 17 0.06 8.34 -5.33
N ILE A 18 -1.10 7.73 -5.09
CA ILE A 18 -2.25 8.42 -4.49
C ILE A 18 -1.90 8.93 -3.09
N TRP A 19 -1.17 8.13 -2.31
CA TRP A 19 -0.73 8.54 -0.98
C TRP A 19 0.22 9.73 -1.01
N ILE A 20 1.22 9.73 -1.88
CA ILE A 20 2.16 10.86 -2.01
C ILE A 20 1.42 12.14 -2.42
N ILE A 21 0.55 12.06 -3.43
CA ILE A 21 -0.23 13.22 -3.90
C ILE A 21 -1.21 13.70 -2.82
N GLY A 22 -1.93 12.77 -2.19
CA GLY A 22 -2.85 13.04 -1.09
C GLY A 22 -2.11 13.73 0.06
N SER A 23 -1.03 13.11 0.55
CA SER A 23 -0.20 13.66 1.61
C SER A 23 0.31 15.06 1.30
N TYR A 24 0.75 15.33 0.07
CA TYR A 24 1.18 16.68 -0.33
C TYR A 24 0.05 17.72 -0.16
N LEU A 25 -1.19 17.38 -0.53
CA LEU A 25 -2.34 18.29 -0.40
C LEU A 25 -2.74 18.56 1.06
N ILE A 26 -2.65 17.56 1.93
CA ILE A 26 -3.06 17.67 3.34
C ILE A 26 -1.93 18.06 4.29
N TYR A 27 -0.67 18.03 3.86
CA TYR A 27 0.52 18.17 4.73
C TYR A 27 0.51 19.44 5.61
N ASN A 28 0.04 20.56 5.05
CA ASN A 28 0.00 21.85 5.74
C ASN A 28 -1.22 22.04 6.66
N GLY A 29 -2.14 21.08 6.70
CA GLY A 29 -3.25 21.11 7.66
C GLY A 29 -2.79 20.79 9.08
N THR A 30 -3.55 21.24 10.09
CA THR A 30 -3.26 21.09 11.53
C THR A 30 -2.88 19.65 11.93
N ASN A 31 -3.44 18.65 11.23
CA ASN A 31 -3.18 17.22 11.46
C ASN A 31 -2.55 16.50 10.24
N GLY A 32 -2.12 17.24 9.21
CA GLY A 32 -1.69 16.71 7.92
C GLY A 32 -0.56 15.69 7.98
N LYS A 33 0.42 15.96 8.85
CA LYS A 33 1.56 15.07 9.08
C LYS A 33 1.14 13.74 9.72
N GLY A 34 0.27 13.79 10.73
CA GLY A 34 -0.23 12.61 11.43
C GLY A 34 -1.09 11.72 10.54
N VAL A 35 -2.01 12.32 9.79
CA VAL A 35 -2.85 11.60 8.83
C VAL A 35 -2.00 10.94 7.75
N SER A 36 -1.02 11.67 7.19
CA SER A 36 -0.12 11.14 6.17
C SER A 36 0.64 9.90 6.65
N ILE A 37 1.21 9.95 7.86
CA ILE A 37 1.94 8.81 8.44
C ILE A 37 0.98 7.63 8.68
N ALA A 38 -0.19 7.86 9.28
CA ALA A 38 -1.17 6.82 9.55
C ALA A 38 -1.65 6.13 8.26
N THR A 39 -1.94 6.89 7.21
CA THR A 39 -2.33 6.34 5.91
C THR A 39 -1.21 5.50 5.28
N GLY A 40 0.05 5.93 5.39
CA GLY A 40 1.20 5.16 4.90
C GLY A 40 1.31 3.78 5.56
N VAL A 41 1.14 3.72 6.88
CA VAL A 41 1.15 2.45 7.64
C VAL A 41 0.03 1.51 7.16
N ILE A 42 -1.17 2.04 6.94
CA ILE A 42 -2.32 1.26 6.45
C ILE A 42 -2.05 0.68 5.06
N ILE A 43 -1.46 1.47 4.15
CA ILE A 43 -1.14 1.02 2.79
C ILE A 43 -0.12 -0.11 2.84
N ILE A 44 0.95 0.03 3.63
CA ILE A 44 1.99 -1.01 3.76
C ILE A 44 1.39 -2.30 4.34
N ALA A 45 0.59 -2.20 5.41
CA ALA A 45 -0.06 -3.36 6.03
C ALA A 45 -1.03 -4.06 5.07
N GLY A 46 -1.83 -3.28 4.32
CA GLY A 46 -2.74 -3.81 3.31
C GLY A 46 -2.03 -4.52 2.17
N LEU A 47 -0.92 -3.96 1.68
CA LEU A 47 -0.09 -4.60 0.65
C LEU A 47 0.58 -5.87 1.16
N TYR A 48 1.11 -5.85 2.39
CA TYR A 48 1.71 -7.03 2.99
C TYR A 48 0.69 -8.17 3.14
N SER A 49 -0.54 -7.86 3.60
CA SER A 49 -1.61 -8.84 3.71
C SER A 49 -1.99 -9.44 2.35
N GLN A 50 -2.08 -8.61 1.30
CA GLN A 50 -2.35 -9.08 -0.06
C GLN A 50 -1.22 -9.97 -0.61
N ILE A 51 0.04 -9.57 -0.43
CA ILE A 51 1.19 -10.39 -0.83
C ILE A 51 1.19 -11.72 -0.09
N SER A 52 0.88 -11.73 1.21
CA SER A 52 0.82 -12.95 2.02
C SER A 52 -0.29 -13.89 1.57
N LYS A 53 -1.48 -13.36 1.25
CA LYS A 53 -2.60 -14.13 0.68
C LYS A 53 -2.25 -14.72 -0.68
N ASP A 54 -1.74 -13.91 -1.60
CA ASP A 54 -1.29 -14.36 -2.92
C ASP A 54 -0.23 -15.46 -2.81
N GLN A 55 0.70 -15.34 -1.87
CA GLN A 55 1.74 -16.35 -1.64
C GLN A 55 1.24 -17.66 -1.03
N LYS A 56 0.11 -17.63 -0.32
CA LYS A 56 -0.57 -18.84 0.17
C LYS A 56 -1.32 -19.52 -0.97
N GLU A 57 -2.14 -18.80 -1.71
CA GLU A 57 -2.90 -19.36 -2.84
C GLU A 57 -1.99 -19.95 -3.92
N ASN A 58 -0.87 -19.30 -4.26
CA ASN A 58 0.10 -19.83 -5.23
C ASN A 58 0.94 -21.01 -4.71
N SER A 59 0.86 -21.34 -3.42
CA SER A 59 1.62 -22.43 -2.81
C SER A 59 0.75 -23.65 -2.51
N GLU A 60 -0.57 -23.48 -2.58
CA GLU A 60 -1.58 -24.54 -2.45
C GLU A 60 -2.03 -25.08 -3.83
N LEU A 61 -1.51 -24.52 -4.93
CA LEU A 61 -1.57 -25.00 -6.32
C LEU A 61 -0.26 -25.69 -6.71
#